data_AF-A0A442FMN1-F1
#
_entry.id   AF-A0A442FMN1-F1
#
_cell.length_a   1.000
_cell.length_b   1.000
_cell.length_c   1.000
_cell.angle_alpha   90.00
_cell.angle_beta   90.00
_cell.angle_gamma   90.00
#
_symmetry.space_group_name_H-M   'P 1'
#
loop_
_entity.id
_entity.type
_entity.pdbx_description
1 polymer ?
#
loop_
_entity_poly.entity_id
_entity_poly.type
_entity_poly.pdbx_seq_one_letter_code
_entity_poly.pdbx_strand_id
1 'polypeptide(L)'
;MRLSLTLELGARETPPDFASRLSTRACRDDMREFCRDFGIDPQGVINGQPDGVFALADLAGVNRDRLLRESFTRLDGPKRQFRHRGQELLQSSLVRNRVRMCPACMAEDIARLDCRLAARPHRRSMWLIRGMRTCDRHGMALAEVGKLDGPHVIHDVSRAIADAIPRLQLLADAAVLRSPSKLELYVARRLEGTASGSWLDGLPLYAALHLPLVAGAVALHGPKVALDDLDGDDAWECEAAGFEIVDKGSPGIRSFLDELQAPFRSRRSSAGPKVMYGRLYDWLAHESEDRVYDPVRDIILEHAVETLPFGPGDTLFGRDVGARRLHSVHTAAEEFAMHPKRLRKALRKAGLAGKDSDSMIDNRVVADPEQVATLAKELKEAMNMTAARAYLNVPRPHDEGLLQTGLIKPMIEKPRGRVGMHYTFRKADLDEFLGRLLRKADPALGDDPAFETLLKAAKRCCCPVMDVVRLVLDGKLERVGRSLAERGFLSVLVDAKEVRPHVVGPAYDGLSLHEVEKRLPAKSAAVKALVERGLLATVTVKNPVTGWMQAIVREEELERFRRVYASLHTLAQERGEHFARVKKALVAAGVVPVGDPNELKQTLYRRSDIPPWSMPS
;
A
#
# COMPACT_ATOMS: atom_id res chain seq x y z
N MET A 1 60.87 -38.78 27.21
CA MET A 1 61.62 -37.97 28.19
C MET A 1 60.62 -37.03 28.87
N ARG A 2 60.74 -36.78 30.18
CA ARG A 2 59.85 -35.88 30.93
C ARG A 2 60.66 -34.68 31.42
N LEU A 3 60.10 -33.47 31.34
CA LEU A 3 60.75 -32.27 31.85
C LEU A 3 60.77 -32.26 33.37
N SER A 4 61.87 -31.77 33.95
CA SER A 4 61.96 -31.50 35.40
C SER A 4 61.23 -30.21 35.79
N LEU A 5 61.19 -29.22 34.88
CA LEU A 5 60.47 -27.96 35.07
C LEU A 5 59.16 -27.99 34.29
N THR A 6 58.08 -28.48 34.92
CA THR A 6 56.74 -28.56 34.32
C THR A 6 55.84 -27.39 34.74
N LEU A 7 54.67 -27.30 34.11
CA LEU A 7 53.58 -26.39 34.45
C LEU A 7 52.26 -27.16 34.47
N GLU A 8 51.34 -26.73 35.34
CA GLU A 8 49.96 -27.17 35.27
C GLU A 8 49.26 -26.54 34.06
N LEU A 9 48.34 -27.29 33.45
CA LEU A 9 47.46 -26.78 32.40
C LEU A 9 46.56 -25.68 32.95
N GLY A 10 46.60 -24.52 32.29
CA GLY A 10 45.63 -23.45 32.49
C GLY A 10 44.20 -23.90 32.21
N ALA A 11 43.24 -23.19 32.77
CA ALA A 11 41.84 -23.42 32.46
C ALA A 11 41.59 -23.02 31.00
N ARG A 12 41.06 -23.95 30.20
CA ARG A 12 40.77 -23.76 28.76
C ARG A 12 41.99 -23.26 27.97
N GLU A 13 43.19 -23.73 28.30
CA GLU A 13 44.41 -23.29 27.63
C GLU A 13 44.67 -24.05 26.34
N THR A 14 45.09 -23.36 25.27
CA THR A 14 45.39 -24.01 23.99
C THR A 14 46.79 -24.65 23.98
N PRO A 15 47.02 -25.72 23.19
CA PRO A 15 48.33 -26.33 23.05
C PRO A 15 49.48 -25.36 22.71
N PRO A 16 49.38 -24.46 21.72
CA PRO A 16 50.46 -23.51 21.43
C PRO A 16 50.72 -22.52 22.58
N ASP A 17 49.67 -22.04 23.26
CA ASP A 17 49.83 -21.12 24.38
C ASP A 17 50.49 -21.84 25.59
N PHE A 18 50.13 -23.10 25.83
CA PHE A 18 50.77 -23.94 26.84
C PHE A 18 52.25 -24.20 26.49
N ALA A 19 52.56 -24.51 25.22
CA ALA A 19 53.93 -24.71 24.77
C ALA A 19 54.79 -23.46 24.99
N SER A 20 54.24 -22.27 24.74
CA SER A 20 54.89 -20.97 24.94
C SER A 20 55.17 -20.67 26.43
N ARG A 21 54.22 -20.99 27.32
CA ARG A 21 54.48 -20.89 28.77
C ARG A 21 55.51 -21.92 29.24
N LEU A 22 55.43 -23.14 28.72
CA LEU A 22 56.34 -24.22 29.08
C LEU A 22 57.77 -23.94 28.61
N SER A 23 57.96 -23.39 27.41
CA SER A 23 59.27 -22.94 26.93
C SER A 23 59.83 -21.85 27.84
N THR A 24 59.01 -20.85 28.18
CA THR A 24 59.39 -19.77 29.10
C THR A 24 59.79 -20.31 30.47
N ARG A 25 59.05 -21.29 31.00
CA ARG A 25 59.36 -21.98 32.27
C ARG A 25 60.68 -22.76 32.20
N ALA A 26 60.94 -23.39 31.06
CA ALA A 26 62.16 -24.13 30.77
C ALA A 26 63.34 -23.23 30.35
N CYS A 27 63.19 -21.91 30.48
CA CYS A 27 64.22 -20.92 30.16
C CYS A 27 64.63 -20.89 28.68
N ARG A 28 63.67 -21.13 27.78
CA ARG A 28 63.82 -20.94 26.34
C ARG A 28 62.98 -19.76 25.87
N ASP A 29 63.56 -18.97 24.99
CA ASP A 29 62.98 -17.71 24.53
C ASP A 29 62.08 -17.86 23.28
N ASP A 30 62.07 -19.05 22.66
CA ASP A 30 61.25 -19.38 21.49
C ASP A 30 60.55 -20.73 21.68
N MET A 31 59.22 -20.73 21.56
CA MET A 31 58.38 -21.92 21.69
C MET A 31 58.69 -22.98 20.63
N ARG A 32 59.04 -22.58 19.41
CA ARG A 32 59.26 -23.53 18.30
C ARG A 32 60.61 -24.22 18.42
N GLU A 33 61.65 -23.49 18.82
CA GLU A 33 62.96 -24.04 19.17
C GLU A 33 62.83 -25.00 20.34
N PHE A 34 62.10 -24.61 21.39
CA PHE A 34 61.78 -25.51 22.49
C PHE A 34 61.12 -26.81 21.99
N CYS A 35 60.09 -26.73 21.14
CA CYS A 35 59.47 -27.95 20.60
C CYS A 35 60.49 -28.82 19.84
N ARG A 36 61.33 -28.20 18.98
CA ARG A 36 62.36 -28.91 18.19
C ARG A 36 63.41 -29.59 19.06
N ASP A 37 63.85 -28.96 20.14
CA ASP A 37 64.82 -29.51 21.09
C ASP A 37 64.35 -30.84 21.72
N PHE A 38 63.02 -31.02 21.81
CA PHE A 38 62.39 -32.23 22.34
C PHE A 38 61.80 -33.14 21.26
N GLY A 39 62.11 -32.89 19.98
CA GLY A 39 61.63 -33.70 18.85
C GLY A 39 60.12 -33.58 18.59
N ILE A 40 59.49 -32.51 19.06
CA ILE A 40 58.06 -32.22 18.85
C ILE A 40 57.92 -31.33 17.62
N ASP A 41 57.03 -31.68 16.70
CA ASP A 41 56.69 -30.80 15.58
C ASP A 41 55.89 -29.58 16.09
N PRO A 42 56.46 -28.36 16.07
CA PRO A 42 55.74 -27.17 16.49
C PRO A 42 54.51 -26.88 15.62
N GLN A 43 54.55 -27.24 14.33
CA GLN A 43 53.43 -26.96 13.44
C GLN A 43 52.25 -27.89 13.74
N GLY A 44 52.51 -29.15 14.08
CA GLY A 44 51.52 -30.08 14.58
C GLY A 44 50.85 -29.60 15.86
N VAL A 45 51.59 -29.05 16.82
CA VAL A 45 51.03 -28.43 18.04
C VAL A 45 50.12 -27.24 17.68
N ILE A 46 50.60 -26.32 16.82
CA ILE A 46 49.86 -25.12 16.39
C ILE A 46 48.58 -25.46 15.62
N ASN A 47 48.63 -26.53 14.83
CA ASN A 47 47.50 -27.01 14.02
C ASN A 47 46.59 -27.96 14.79
N GLY A 48 46.86 -28.24 16.08
CA GLY A 48 46.05 -29.14 16.89
C GLY A 48 46.05 -30.59 16.40
N GLN A 49 47.17 -31.04 15.83
CA GLN A 49 47.37 -32.43 15.41
C GLN A 49 47.60 -33.32 16.65
N PRO A 50 46.90 -34.47 16.78
CA PRO A 50 47.01 -35.32 17.96
C PRO A 50 48.45 -35.69 18.34
N ASP A 51 49.27 -36.10 17.38
CA ASP A 51 50.65 -36.54 17.65
C ASP A 51 51.50 -35.45 18.31
N GLY A 52 51.48 -34.23 17.77
CA GLY A 52 52.22 -33.10 18.34
C GLY A 52 51.69 -32.68 19.72
N VAL A 53 50.37 -32.63 19.88
CA VAL A 53 49.73 -32.26 21.15
C VAL A 53 49.99 -33.31 22.24
N PHE A 54 49.94 -34.59 21.89
CA PHE A 54 50.21 -35.68 22.82
C PHE A 54 51.69 -35.74 23.22
N ALA A 55 52.61 -35.52 22.27
CA ALA A 55 54.03 -35.44 22.58
C ALA A 55 54.34 -34.28 23.56
N LEU A 56 53.71 -33.11 23.37
CA LEU A 56 53.81 -31.99 24.31
C LEU A 56 53.20 -32.31 25.68
N ALA A 57 52.03 -32.95 25.71
CA ALA A 57 51.36 -33.35 26.95
C ALA A 57 52.20 -34.36 27.74
N ASP A 58 52.79 -35.34 27.07
CA ASP A 58 53.68 -36.35 27.67
C ASP A 58 54.96 -35.73 28.22
N LEU A 59 55.57 -34.81 27.47
CA LEU A 59 56.78 -34.10 27.89
C LEU A 59 56.53 -33.31 29.19
N ALA A 60 55.39 -32.65 29.29
CA ALA A 60 54.99 -31.87 30.46
C ALA A 60 54.35 -32.72 31.58
N GLY A 61 53.95 -33.96 31.29
CA GLY A 61 53.23 -34.83 32.23
C GLY A 61 51.82 -34.33 32.56
N VAL A 62 51.09 -33.81 31.56
CA VAL A 62 49.71 -33.30 31.71
C VAL A 62 48.71 -34.17 30.94
N ASN A 63 47.42 -33.99 31.20
CA ASN A 63 46.37 -34.81 30.57
C ASN A 63 46.24 -34.50 29.06
N ARG A 64 46.48 -35.53 28.23
CA ARG A 64 46.42 -35.49 26.75
C ARG A 64 45.07 -34.98 26.24
N ASP A 65 43.97 -35.54 26.70
CA ASP A 65 42.62 -35.24 26.20
C ASP A 65 42.19 -33.83 26.59
N ARG A 66 42.53 -33.38 27.80
CA ARG A 66 42.25 -32.02 28.27
C ARG A 66 42.96 -30.98 27.40
N LEU A 67 44.22 -31.21 27.03
CA LEU A 67 44.96 -30.31 26.16
C LEU A 67 44.45 -30.36 24.72
N LEU A 68 44.21 -31.57 24.19
CA LEU A 68 43.68 -31.75 22.84
C LEU A 68 42.30 -31.10 22.67
N ARG A 69 41.41 -31.21 23.66
CA ARG A 69 40.07 -30.62 23.65
C ARG A 69 40.07 -29.11 23.39
N GLU A 70 41.12 -28.41 23.84
CA GLU A 70 41.25 -26.96 23.68
C GLU A 70 41.99 -26.54 22.40
N SER A 71 42.32 -27.50 21.54
CA SER A 71 42.97 -27.26 20.25
C SER A 71 42.04 -26.53 19.27
N PHE A 72 42.65 -25.72 18.40
CA PHE A 72 42.04 -25.26 17.16
C PHE A 72 42.62 -26.10 16.03
N THR A 73 41.99 -27.25 15.78
CA THR A 73 42.46 -28.23 14.80
C THR A 73 42.24 -27.68 13.39
N ARG A 74 43.30 -27.53 12.62
CA ARG A 74 43.20 -27.09 11.22
C ARG A 74 42.51 -28.18 10.40
N LEU A 75 41.53 -27.80 9.59
CA LEU A 75 40.86 -28.71 8.67
C LEU A 75 41.53 -28.66 7.30
N ASP A 76 41.57 -29.81 6.63
CA ASP A 76 42.06 -29.92 5.26
C ASP A 76 41.03 -29.31 4.31
N GLY A 77 41.51 -28.47 3.39
CA GLY A 77 40.65 -27.81 2.41
C GLY A 77 41.27 -26.53 1.84
N PRO A 78 40.64 -25.97 0.80
CA PRO A 78 41.13 -24.75 0.14
C PRO A 78 40.96 -23.50 1.02
N LYS A 79 39.94 -23.47 1.90
CA LYS A 79 39.72 -22.40 2.87
C LYS A 79 40.45 -22.72 4.18
N ARG A 80 41.07 -21.70 4.80
CA ARG A 80 41.67 -21.84 6.15
C ARG A 80 40.58 -21.96 7.21
N GLN A 81 40.17 -23.20 7.48
CA GLN A 81 39.14 -23.56 8.44
C GLN A 81 39.74 -24.28 9.66
N PHE A 82 39.09 -24.12 10.80
CA PHE A 82 39.49 -24.70 12.07
C PHE A 82 38.29 -25.32 12.78
N ARG A 83 38.54 -26.39 13.53
CA ARG A 83 37.58 -26.98 14.45
C ARG A 83 38.06 -26.79 15.88
N HIS A 84 37.21 -26.27 16.73
CA HIS A 84 37.46 -26.12 18.15
C HIS A 84 36.22 -26.56 18.93
N ARG A 85 36.37 -27.54 19.82
CA ARG A 85 35.28 -28.09 20.64
C ARG A 85 34.01 -28.44 19.83
N GLY A 86 34.24 -29.08 18.68
CA GLY A 86 33.18 -29.49 17.74
C GLY A 86 32.61 -28.37 16.86
N GLN A 87 33.01 -27.11 17.07
CA GLN A 87 32.52 -25.97 16.30
C GLN A 87 33.49 -25.58 15.17
N GLU A 88 32.93 -25.22 14.01
CA GLU A 88 33.70 -24.82 12.84
C GLU A 88 33.87 -23.30 12.75
N LEU A 89 35.11 -22.87 12.51
CA LEU A 89 35.56 -21.49 12.51
C LEU A 89 36.41 -21.18 11.28
N LEU A 90 36.29 -19.98 10.74
CA LEU A 90 37.20 -19.48 9.71
C LEU A 90 38.39 -18.76 10.35
N GLN A 91 39.50 -18.64 9.62
CA GLN A 91 40.61 -17.79 10.03
C GLN A 91 40.17 -16.35 10.37
N SER A 92 39.21 -15.79 9.63
CA SER A 92 38.65 -14.45 9.88
C SER A 92 37.88 -14.35 11.19
N SER A 93 37.28 -15.46 11.66
CA SER A 93 36.59 -15.56 12.95
C SER A 93 37.54 -15.69 14.14
N LEU A 94 38.85 -15.76 13.91
CA LEU A 94 39.88 -15.89 14.93
C LEU A 94 40.80 -14.67 14.99
N VAL A 95 41.34 -14.40 16.18
CA VAL A 95 42.34 -13.38 16.46
C VAL A 95 43.62 -14.07 16.93
N ARG A 96 44.44 -14.53 15.97
CA ARG A 96 45.65 -15.34 16.23
C ARG A 96 46.95 -14.53 16.29
N ASN A 97 46.96 -13.32 15.75
CA ASN A 97 48.13 -12.42 15.69
C ASN A 97 48.14 -11.37 16.81
N ARG A 98 47.14 -11.35 17.68
CA ARG A 98 47.05 -10.45 18.83
C ARG A 98 46.72 -11.28 20.06
N VAL A 99 47.32 -10.92 21.18
CA VAL A 99 47.05 -11.57 22.47
C VAL A 99 46.04 -10.70 23.19
N ARG A 100 44.84 -11.24 23.38
CA ARG A 100 43.74 -10.61 24.14
C ARG A 100 43.56 -11.36 25.44
N MET A 101 43.60 -10.65 26.57
CA MET A 101 43.46 -11.26 27.89
C MET A 101 42.73 -10.33 28.84
N CYS A 102 42.06 -10.92 29.83
CA CYS A 102 41.52 -10.17 30.96
C CYS A 102 42.67 -9.76 31.91
N PRO A 103 42.88 -8.45 32.16
CA PRO A 103 43.91 -7.99 33.09
C PRO A 103 43.75 -8.55 34.51
N ALA A 104 42.51 -8.67 35.00
CA ALA A 104 42.24 -9.25 36.32
C ALA A 104 42.60 -10.74 36.41
N CYS A 105 42.26 -11.55 35.40
CA CYS A 105 42.72 -12.94 35.33
C CYS A 105 44.25 -13.05 35.32
N MET A 106 44.95 -12.14 34.61
CA MET A 106 46.41 -12.13 34.58
C MET A 106 46.98 -11.83 35.98
N ALA A 107 46.43 -10.83 36.67
CA ALA A 107 46.88 -10.46 38.02
C ALA A 107 46.70 -11.62 39.02
N GLU A 108 45.55 -12.29 38.96
CA GLU A 108 45.28 -13.47 39.79
C GLU A 108 46.23 -14.64 39.47
N ASP A 109 46.48 -14.91 38.19
CA ASP A 109 47.41 -15.97 37.78
C ASP A 109 48.84 -15.66 38.24
N ILE A 110 49.27 -14.38 38.17
CA ILE A 110 50.57 -13.92 38.68
C ILE A 110 50.69 -14.09 40.18
N ALA A 111 49.64 -13.75 40.94
CA ALA A 111 49.64 -13.86 42.39
C ALA A 111 49.62 -15.32 42.87
N ARG A 112 48.95 -16.21 42.12
CA ARG A 112 48.73 -17.60 42.52
C ARG A 112 49.88 -18.54 42.18
N LEU A 113 50.51 -18.38 41.01
CA LEU A 113 51.46 -19.38 40.49
C LEU A 113 52.90 -19.02 40.84
N ASP A 114 53.64 -19.97 41.41
CA ASP A 114 55.04 -19.77 41.77
C ASP A 114 56.00 -20.31 40.70
N CYS A 115 56.12 -19.55 39.61
CA CYS A 115 57.10 -19.82 38.54
C CYS A 115 57.59 -18.51 37.89
N ARG A 116 58.31 -18.56 36.77
CA ARG A 116 58.71 -17.34 36.03
C ARG A 116 57.48 -16.49 35.71
N LEU A 117 57.53 -15.19 35.99
CA LEU A 117 56.39 -14.27 35.88
C LEU A 117 55.65 -14.38 34.53
N ALA A 118 56.37 -14.39 33.42
CA ALA A 118 55.80 -14.50 32.07
C ALA A 118 55.19 -15.88 31.72
N ALA A 119 55.45 -16.91 32.54
CA ALA A 119 54.85 -18.23 32.41
C ALA A 119 53.62 -18.42 33.32
N ARG A 120 53.27 -17.43 34.16
CA ARG A 120 52.13 -17.54 35.08
C ARG A 120 50.79 -17.31 34.37
N PRO A 121 50.55 -16.18 33.67
CA PRO A 121 49.27 -15.96 33.00
C PRO A 121 49.06 -16.95 31.85
N HIS A 122 47.82 -17.39 31.67
CA HIS A 122 47.43 -18.19 30.51
C HIS A 122 46.22 -17.58 29.82
N ARG A 123 46.23 -17.61 28.48
CA ARG A 123 45.09 -17.18 27.69
C ARG A 123 44.09 -18.33 27.60
N ARG A 124 42.80 -18.00 27.79
CA ARG A 124 41.70 -18.93 27.61
C ARG A 124 41.40 -19.05 26.12
N SER A 125 41.15 -20.27 25.63
CA SER A 125 40.97 -20.63 24.23
C SER A 125 39.89 -19.81 23.55
N MET A 126 38.76 -19.59 24.21
CA MET A 126 37.67 -18.77 23.69
C MET A 126 38.07 -17.32 23.37
N TRP A 127 39.10 -16.75 24.02
CA TRP A 127 39.59 -15.40 23.72
C TRP A 127 40.33 -15.31 22.38
N LEU A 128 40.54 -16.44 21.69
CA LEU A 128 40.95 -16.45 20.28
C LEU A 128 39.78 -16.21 19.33
N ILE A 129 38.54 -16.42 19.75
CA ILE A 129 37.35 -16.24 18.91
C ILE A 129 37.01 -14.75 18.85
N ARG A 130 36.86 -14.19 17.65
CA ARG A 130 36.73 -12.74 17.45
C ARG A 130 35.61 -12.11 18.26
N GLY A 131 34.43 -12.73 18.27
CA GLY A 131 33.25 -12.25 19.00
C GLY A 131 33.27 -12.47 20.52
N MET A 132 34.34 -13.05 21.08
CA MET A 132 34.54 -13.09 22.53
C MET A 132 35.42 -11.91 22.94
N ARG A 133 34.82 -10.94 23.64
CA ARG A 133 35.42 -9.63 23.97
C ARG A 133 35.31 -9.29 25.45
N THR A 134 34.56 -10.09 26.22
CA THR A 134 34.31 -9.88 27.64
C THR A 134 34.78 -11.09 28.44
N CYS A 135 35.43 -10.83 29.58
CA CYS A 135 35.69 -11.83 30.58
C CYS A 135 34.41 -12.13 31.35
N ASP A 136 33.92 -13.36 31.29
CA ASP A 136 32.74 -13.85 32.03
C ASP A 136 32.96 -13.85 33.55
N ARG A 137 34.20 -14.09 33.98
CA ARG A 137 34.55 -14.12 35.40
C ARG A 137 34.64 -12.74 36.05
N HIS A 138 35.19 -11.77 35.34
CA HIS A 138 35.51 -10.44 35.89
C HIS A 138 34.62 -9.32 35.37
N GLY A 139 33.75 -9.59 34.39
CA GLY A 139 32.82 -8.60 33.87
C GLY A 139 33.52 -7.39 33.25
N MET A 140 34.53 -7.62 32.42
CA MET A 140 35.29 -6.54 31.78
C MET A 140 35.78 -6.92 30.38
N ALA A 141 36.01 -5.90 29.56
CA ALA A 141 36.62 -6.02 28.25
C ALA A 141 37.99 -6.72 28.31
N LEU A 142 38.26 -7.58 27.33
CA LEU A 142 39.60 -8.15 27.14
C LEU A 142 40.54 -7.06 26.60
N ALA A 143 41.70 -6.89 27.23
CA ALA A 143 42.72 -5.98 26.78
C ALA A 143 43.65 -6.64 25.75
N GLU A 144 44.09 -5.88 24.74
CA GLU A 144 45.19 -6.31 23.87
C GLU A 144 46.52 -6.17 24.62
N VAL A 145 47.08 -7.30 25.05
CA VAL A 145 48.32 -7.35 25.83
C VAL A 145 49.57 -7.36 24.95
N GLY A 146 49.42 -7.65 23.66
CA GLY A 146 50.50 -7.53 22.70
C GLY A 146 50.15 -8.05 21.32
N LYS A 147 50.99 -7.70 20.34
CA LYS A 147 50.93 -8.20 18.97
C LYS A 147 51.96 -9.31 18.78
N LEU A 148 51.63 -10.26 17.92
CA LEU A 148 52.52 -11.35 17.51
C LEU A 148 52.88 -11.11 16.05
N ASP A 149 53.83 -10.19 15.83
CA ASP A 149 54.23 -9.75 14.50
C ASP A 149 55.26 -10.72 13.89
N GLY A 150 54.90 -11.33 12.76
CA GLY A 150 55.77 -12.22 11.99
C GLY A 150 55.51 -13.73 12.20
N PRO A 151 55.84 -14.58 11.21
CA PRO A 151 55.52 -16.01 11.20
C PRO A 151 56.26 -16.82 12.28
N HIS A 152 57.37 -16.30 12.80
CA HIS A 152 58.17 -16.95 13.84
C HIS A 152 57.64 -16.63 15.26
N VAL A 153 57.00 -15.48 15.46
CA VAL A 153 56.46 -15.02 16.77
C VAL A 153 54.98 -15.40 16.94
N ILE A 154 54.26 -15.63 15.85
CA ILE A 154 52.88 -16.08 15.90
C ILE A 154 52.78 -17.39 16.69
N HIS A 155 51.89 -17.42 17.70
CA HIS A 155 51.70 -18.50 18.69
C HIS A 155 52.64 -18.52 19.91
N ASP A 156 53.60 -17.60 20.02
CA ASP A 156 54.42 -17.44 21.23
C ASP A 156 53.87 -16.32 22.14
N VAL A 157 52.85 -16.65 22.93
CA VAL A 157 52.11 -15.67 23.73
C VAL A 157 52.85 -15.16 24.96
N SER A 158 53.74 -15.96 25.55
CA SER A 158 54.44 -15.60 26.79
C SER A 158 55.37 -14.40 26.60
N ARG A 159 55.90 -14.19 25.40
CA ARG A 159 56.66 -12.97 25.08
C ARG A 159 55.80 -11.71 25.16
N ALA A 160 54.64 -11.72 24.50
CA ALA A 160 53.69 -10.62 24.58
C ALA A 160 53.16 -10.39 26.01
N ILE A 161 52.97 -11.48 26.77
CA ILE A 161 52.60 -11.40 28.19
C ILE A 161 53.71 -10.75 29.01
N ALA A 162 54.97 -11.11 28.81
CA ALA A 162 56.12 -10.53 29.51
C ALA A 162 56.15 -9.00 29.35
N ASP A 163 55.97 -8.51 28.12
CA ASP A 163 55.95 -7.09 27.78
C ASP A 163 54.72 -6.36 28.37
N ALA A 164 53.64 -7.09 28.66
CA ALA A 164 52.42 -6.54 29.23
C ALA A 164 52.44 -6.43 30.76
N ILE A 165 53.20 -7.28 31.46
CA ILE A 165 53.22 -7.33 32.93
C ILE A 165 53.53 -5.97 33.57
N PRO A 166 54.55 -5.20 33.12
CA PRO A 166 54.86 -3.90 33.72
C PRO A 166 53.72 -2.88 33.61
N ARG A 167 52.85 -3.03 32.60
CA ARG A 167 51.70 -2.15 32.32
C ARG A 167 50.36 -2.78 32.71
N LEU A 168 50.37 -3.88 33.47
CA LEU A 168 49.15 -4.64 33.79
C LEU A 168 48.13 -3.81 34.57
N GLN A 169 48.57 -3.02 35.54
CA GLN A 169 47.67 -2.17 36.32
C GLN A 169 46.98 -1.13 35.43
N LEU A 170 47.73 -0.48 34.53
CA LEU A 170 47.18 0.47 33.56
C LEU A 170 46.13 -0.20 32.65
N LEU A 171 46.40 -1.43 32.19
CA LEU A 171 45.46 -2.19 31.36
C LEU A 171 44.20 -2.57 32.15
N ALA A 172 44.32 -2.87 33.44
CA ALA A 172 43.19 -3.17 34.31
C ALA A 172 42.34 -1.92 34.57
N ASP A 173 42.96 -0.79 34.86
CA ASP A 173 42.29 0.48 35.14
C ASP A 173 41.57 1.03 33.89
N ALA A 174 42.13 0.80 32.70
CA ALA A 174 41.53 1.19 31.42
C ALA A 174 40.46 0.21 30.90
N ALA A 175 40.29 -0.96 31.53
CA ALA A 175 39.36 -1.97 31.03
C ALA A 175 37.91 -1.54 31.27
N VAL A 176 37.12 -1.50 30.19
CA VAL A 176 35.68 -1.20 30.26
C VAL A 176 34.96 -2.32 31.01
N LEU A 177 34.25 -1.98 32.09
CA LEU A 177 33.41 -2.93 32.82
C LEU A 177 32.12 -3.19 32.06
N ARG A 178 31.84 -4.47 31.78
CA ARG A 178 30.62 -4.92 31.09
C ARG A 178 30.33 -6.39 31.37
N SER A 179 29.06 -6.76 31.37
CA SER A 179 28.66 -8.17 31.37
C SER A 179 28.77 -8.75 29.96
N PRO A 180 29.06 -10.06 29.80
CA PRO A 180 29.03 -10.70 28.49
C PRO A 180 27.69 -10.50 27.79
N SER A 181 27.72 -10.23 26.48
CA SER A 181 26.49 -10.07 25.69
C SER A 181 25.75 -11.41 25.54
N LYS A 182 24.49 -11.37 25.08
CA LYS A 182 23.75 -12.62 24.81
C LYS A 182 24.42 -13.47 23.73
N LEU A 183 25.08 -12.85 22.75
CA LEU A 183 25.92 -13.57 21.78
C LEU A 183 27.08 -14.28 22.47
N GLU A 184 27.83 -13.60 23.35
CA GLU A 184 28.97 -14.20 24.04
C GLU A 184 28.54 -15.38 24.92
N LEU A 185 27.42 -15.23 25.64
CA LEU A 185 26.83 -16.30 26.44
C LEU A 185 26.37 -17.47 25.56
N TYR A 186 25.77 -17.18 24.41
CA TYR A 186 25.39 -18.18 23.41
C TYR A 186 26.61 -18.96 22.91
N VAL A 187 27.67 -18.27 22.50
CA VAL A 187 28.92 -18.88 22.01
C VAL A 187 29.57 -19.74 23.10
N ALA A 188 29.63 -19.24 24.35
CA ALA A 188 30.17 -19.99 25.48
C ALA A 188 29.41 -21.31 25.72
N ARG A 189 28.07 -21.28 25.74
CA ARG A 189 27.22 -22.48 25.87
C ARG A 189 27.41 -23.45 24.70
N ARG A 190 27.49 -22.93 23.49
CA ARG A 190 27.70 -23.73 22.28
C ARG A 190 29.06 -24.44 22.26
N LEU A 191 30.11 -23.82 22.80
CA LEU A 191 31.42 -24.44 23.00
C LEU A 191 31.43 -25.50 24.10
N GLU A 192 30.50 -25.44 25.06
CA GLU A 192 30.27 -26.54 26.01
C GLU A 192 29.46 -27.70 25.44
N GLY A 193 28.97 -27.60 24.20
CA GLY A 193 28.14 -28.63 23.57
C GLY A 193 26.71 -28.63 24.08
N THR A 194 26.26 -27.53 24.68
CA THR A 194 24.86 -27.36 25.10
C THR A 194 24.05 -26.73 23.96
N ALA A 195 22.99 -27.43 23.54
CA ALA A 195 22.05 -26.89 22.56
C ALA A 195 21.32 -25.69 23.20
N SER A 196 21.31 -24.56 22.50
CA SER A 196 20.78 -23.32 23.06
C SER A 196 19.32 -23.08 22.69
N GLY A 197 18.82 -23.80 21.67
CA GLY A 197 17.50 -23.57 21.07
C GLY A 197 17.46 -22.32 20.19
N SER A 198 18.61 -21.69 19.93
CA SER A 198 18.76 -20.54 19.04
C SER A 198 18.53 -20.93 17.58
N TRP A 199 17.95 -20.02 16.81
CA TRP A 199 17.90 -20.17 15.34
C TRP A 199 19.31 -20.29 14.73
N LEU A 200 20.33 -19.68 15.34
CA LEU A 200 21.72 -19.72 14.89
C LEU A 200 22.38 -21.10 15.06
N ASP A 201 21.77 -22.04 15.81
CA ASP A 201 22.27 -23.40 15.93
C ASP A 201 22.24 -24.16 14.58
N GLY A 202 21.41 -23.71 13.63
CA GLY A 202 21.39 -24.21 12.26
C GLY A 202 22.56 -23.74 11.38
N LEU A 203 23.38 -22.80 11.86
CA LEU A 203 24.53 -22.24 11.14
C LEU A 203 25.85 -22.68 11.79
N PRO A 204 26.94 -22.90 11.03
CA PRO A 204 28.28 -23.06 11.61
C PRO A 204 28.67 -21.84 12.46
N LEU A 205 29.53 -22.04 13.47
CA LEU A 205 29.83 -20.98 14.44
C LEU A 205 30.43 -19.71 13.79
N TYR A 206 31.25 -19.85 12.74
CA TYR A 206 31.74 -18.67 12.02
C TYR A 206 30.62 -17.80 11.43
N ALA A 207 29.55 -18.44 10.93
CA ALA A 207 28.41 -17.75 10.37
C ALA A 207 27.52 -17.15 11.48
N ALA A 208 27.34 -17.89 12.57
CA ALA A 208 26.63 -17.44 13.76
C ALA A 208 27.33 -16.28 14.50
N LEU A 209 28.63 -16.05 14.27
CA LEU A 209 29.35 -14.86 14.76
C LEU A 209 29.22 -13.68 13.80
N HIS A 210 29.38 -13.92 12.50
CA HIS A 210 29.47 -12.84 11.53
C HIS A 210 28.11 -12.23 11.20
N LEU A 211 27.04 -13.03 11.11
CA LEU A 211 25.70 -12.53 10.78
C LEU A 211 25.18 -11.51 11.82
N PRO A 212 25.25 -11.76 13.15
CA PRO A 212 24.95 -10.76 14.15
C PRO A 212 25.74 -9.47 14.00
N LEU A 213 27.06 -9.55 13.77
CA LEU A 213 27.89 -8.36 13.57
C LEU A 213 27.37 -7.50 12.40
N VAL A 214 27.07 -8.11 11.25
CA VAL A 214 26.58 -7.38 10.07
C VAL A 214 25.19 -6.80 10.32
N ALA A 215 24.26 -7.59 10.86
CA ALA A 215 22.88 -7.15 11.11
C ALA A 215 22.85 -6.00 12.13
N GLY A 216 23.59 -6.13 13.23
CA GLY A 216 23.66 -5.11 14.26
C GLY A 216 24.39 -3.84 13.80
N ALA A 217 25.45 -3.96 13.00
CA ALA A 217 26.11 -2.80 12.41
C ALA A 217 25.14 -1.99 11.54
N VAL A 218 24.33 -2.67 10.72
CA VAL A 218 23.28 -2.00 9.93
C VAL A 218 22.19 -1.40 10.82
N ALA A 219 21.81 -2.07 11.91
CA ALA A 219 20.80 -1.58 12.83
C ALA A 219 21.24 -0.32 13.59
N LEU A 220 22.49 -0.28 14.08
CA LEU A 220 23.00 0.79 14.94
C LEU A 220 23.60 1.96 14.15
N HIS A 221 24.28 1.69 13.03
CA HIS A 221 25.00 2.71 12.25
C HIS A 221 24.41 2.94 10.85
N GLY A 222 23.37 2.18 10.48
CA GLY A 222 22.61 2.33 9.25
C GLY A 222 23.15 1.53 8.05
N PRO A 223 22.42 1.54 6.92
CA PRO A 223 22.67 0.66 5.76
C PRO A 223 24.04 0.81 5.10
N LYS A 224 24.75 1.93 5.32
CA LYS A 224 26.03 2.25 4.66
C LYS A 224 27.26 1.99 5.52
N VAL A 225 27.09 1.38 6.70
CA VAL A 225 28.20 1.09 7.61
C VAL A 225 29.31 0.28 6.93
N ALA A 226 30.56 0.66 7.17
CA ALA A 226 31.73 -0.14 6.82
C ALA A 226 32.18 -0.90 8.07
N LEU A 227 32.28 -2.22 7.99
CA LEU A 227 32.57 -3.06 9.15
C LEU A 227 34.01 -2.88 9.66
N ASP A 228 34.92 -2.45 8.79
CA ASP A 228 36.33 -2.22 9.13
C ASP A 228 36.54 -0.94 9.96
N ASP A 229 35.55 -0.05 10.00
CA ASP A 229 35.58 1.19 10.80
C ASP A 229 35.14 0.95 12.26
N LEU A 230 34.58 -0.23 12.57
CA LEU A 230 34.11 -0.56 13.91
C LEU A 230 35.29 -0.94 14.81
N ASP A 231 35.42 -0.26 15.94
CA ASP A 231 36.41 -0.62 16.95
C ASP A 231 35.98 -1.86 17.77
N GLY A 232 36.77 -2.17 18.80
CA GLY A 232 36.53 -3.35 19.63
C GLY A 232 35.19 -3.33 20.38
N ASP A 233 34.77 -2.15 20.83
CA ASP A 233 33.60 -1.94 21.68
C ASP A 233 32.36 -1.69 20.82
N ASP A 234 32.46 -0.90 19.75
CA ASP A 234 31.39 -0.74 18.77
C ASP A 234 30.99 -2.08 18.13
N ALA A 235 31.99 -2.91 17.79
CA ALA A 235 31.71 -4.24 17.27
C ALA A 235 31.02 -5.15 18.29
N TRP A 236 31.30 -4.98 19.59
CA TRP A 236 30.61 -5.72 20.65
C TRP A 236 29.14 -5.32 20.76
N GLU A 237 28.84 -4.01 20.68
CA GLU A 237 27.47 -3.50 20.69
C GLU A 237 26.69 -3.96 19.46
N CYS A 238 27.31 -3.90 18.28
CA CYS A 238 26.74 -4.42 17.04
C CYS A 238 26.44 -5.92 17.14
N GLU A 239 27.42 -6.71 17.58
CA GLU A 239 27.27 -8.15 17.78
C GLU A 239 26.10 -8.47 18.74
N ALA A 240 25.94 -7.71 19.82
CA ALA A 240 24.86 -7.86 20.78
C ALA A 240 23.49 -7.51 20.18
N ALA A 241 23.35 -6.33 19.56
CA ALA A 241 22.10 -5.88 18.96
C ALA A 241 21.67 -6.79 17.80
N GLY A 242 22.62 -7.20 16.96
CA GLY A 242 22.36 -8.09 15.84
C GLY A 242 21.92 -9.49 16.28
N PHE A 243 22.46 -10.00 17.40
CA PHE A 243 22.03 -11.29 17.95
C PHE A 243 20.54 -11.27 18.33
N GLU A 244 20.07 -10.20 19.00
CA GLU A 244 18.64 -10.05 19.36
C GLU A 244 17.69 -10.03 18.15
N ILE A 245 18.20 -9.61 16.98
CA ILE A 245 17.45 -9.61 15.72
C ILE A 245 17.40 -11.02 15.15
N VAL A 246 18.56 -11.65 14.97
CA VAL A 246 18.67 -12.90 14.19
C VAL A 246 18.35 -14.16 14.98
N ASP A 247 18.46 -14.14 16.31
CA ASP A 247 18.11 -15.29 17.17
C ASP A 247 16.62 -15.65 17.09
N LYS A 248 15.78 -14.65 16.77
CA LYS A 248 14.34 -14.82 16.50
C LYS A 248 14.05 -15.45 15.13
N GLY A 249 15.07 -15.77 14.33
CA GLY A 249 14.96 -16.36 13.01
C GLY A 249 14.19 -15.49 12.00
N SER A 250 13.39 -16.15 11.15
CA SER A 250 12.63 -15.48 10.07
C SER A 250 11.78 -14.30 10.56
N PRO A 251 10.98 -14.40 11.64
CA PRO A 251 10.23 -13.26 12.18
C PRO A 251 11.10 -12.04 12.54
N GLY A 252 12.24 -12.25 13.21
CA GLY A 252 13.11 -11.15 13.63
C GLY A 252 13.82 -10.48 12.45
N ILE A 253 14.34 -11.29 11.52
CA ILE A 253 14.98 -10.79 10.31
C ILE A 253 13.96 -10.02 9.44
N ARG A 254 12.74 -10.54 9.28
CA ARG A 254 11.67 -9.85 8.54
C ARG A 254 11.31 -8.49 9.16
N SER A 255 11.10 -8.44 10.48
CA SER A 255 10.83 -7.18 11.19
C SER A 255 11.93 -6.15 10.96
N PHE A 256 13.18 -6.59 10.99
CA PHE A 256 14.32 -5.72 10.72
C PHE A 256 14.34 -5.23 9.27
N LEU A 257 14.04 -6.07 8.28
CA LEU A 257 13.93 -5.66 6.88
C LEU A 257 12.78 -4.66 6.65
N ASP A 258 11.66 -4.81 7.37
CA ASP A 258 10.54 -3.86 7.36
C ASP A 258 10.96 -2.48 7.88
N GLU A 259 11.70 -2.44 8.99
CA GLU A 259 12.28 -1.21 9.56
C GLU A 259 13.23 -0.54 8.56
N LEU A 260 14.09 -1.31 7.88
CA LEU A 260 14.98 -0.80 6.84
C LEU A 260 14.23 -0.28 5.60
N GLN A 261 13.08 -0.87 5.26
CA GLN A 261 12.25 -0.38 4.15
C GLN A 261 11.42 0.85 4.51
N ALA A 262 11.04 1.04 5.78
CA ALA A 262 10.10 2.08 6.19
C ALA A 262 10.48 3.50 5.73
N PRO A 263 11.75 3.96 5.85
CA PRO A 263 12.17 5.28 5.36
C PRO A 263 12.01 5.48 3.84
N PHE A 264 11.96 4.38 3.09
CA PHE A 264 11.83 4.41 1.63
C PHE A 264 10.37 4.38 1.16
N ARG A 265 9.40 4.14 2.06
CA ARG A 265 7.97 4.15 1.73
C ARG A 265 7.48 5.54 1.32
N SER A 266 8.03 6.61 1.91
CA SER A 266 7.67 8.01 1.64
C SER A 266 8.60 8.74 0.66
N ARG A 267 9.71 8.11 0.24
CA ARG A 267 10.74 8.75 -0.59
C ARG A 267 10.31 8.84 -2.06
N ARG A 268 10.62 9.98 -2.71
CA ARG A 268 10.32 10.24 -4.12
C ARG A 268 11.24 9.54 -5.13
N SER A 269 12.22 8.75 -4.69
CA SER A 269 13.12 8.00 -5.57
C SER A 269 12.94 6.50 -5.36
N SER A 270 12.95 5.72 -6.44
CA SER A 270 13.05 4.26 -6.34
C SER A 270 14.39 3.89 -5.71
N ALA A 271 14.36 2.97 -4.75
CA ALA A 271 15.53 2.43 -4.09
C ALA A 271 15.49 0.91 -4.25
N GLY A 272 16.53 0.33 -4.83
CA GLY A 272 16.67 -1.13 -4.92
C GLY A 272 17.09 -1.75 -3.59
N PRO A 273 17.11 -3.10 -3.48
CA PRO A 273 17.46 -3.84 -2.26
C PRO A 273 18.81 -3.41 -1.69
N LYS A 274 19.81 -3.20 -2.54
CA LYS A 274 21.12 -2.68 -2.14
C LYS A 274 21.04 -1.36 -1.38
N VAL A 275 20.19 -0.44 -1.80
CA VAL A 275 20.04 0.86 -1.14
C VAL A 275 19.24 0.73 0.17
N MET A 276 18.25 -0.15 0.20
CA MET A 276 17.36 -0.33 1.36
C MET A 276 18.02 -1.16 2.47
N TYR A 277 18.51 -2.35 2.13
CA TYR A 277 19.11 -3.31 3.06
C TYR A 277 20.62 -3.09 3.27
N GLY A 278 21.26 -2.33 2.38
CA GLY A 278 22.61 -1.86 2.56
C GLY A 278 23.65 -2.96 2.68
N ARG A 279 24.56 -2.79 3.64
CA ARG A 279 25.69 -3.67 3.93
C ARG A 279 25.28 -5.14 4.10
N LEU A 280 24.11 -5.42 4.70
CA LEU A 280 23.61 -6.78 4.83
C LEU A 280 23.37 -7.45 3.47
N TYR A 281 22.73 -6.72 2.55
CA TYR A 281 22.51 -7.22 1.19
C TYR A 281 23.79 -7.26 0.37
N ASP A 282 24.60 -6.21 0.44
CA ASP A 282 25.85 -6.12 -0.34
C ASP A 282 26.80 -7.27 -0.04
N TRP A 283 26.99 -7.59 1.24
CA TRP A 283 27.80 -8.73 1.67
C TRP A 283 27.24 -10.06 1.16
N LEU A 284 25.94 -10.32 1.34
CA LEU A 284 25.31 -11.59 0.95
C LEU A 284 25.19 -11.78 -0.56
N ALA A 285 25.10 -10.70 -1.33
CA ALA A 285 24.92 -10.72 -2.78
C ALA A 285 26.22 -10.69 -3.57
N HIS A 286 27.26 -10.00 -3.08
CA HIS A 286 28.45 -9.71 -3.89
C HIS A 286 29.78 -10.17 -3.26
N GLU A 287 29.82 -10.45 -1.96
CA GLU A 287 31.09 -10.73 -1.25
C GLU A 287 31.15 -12.14 -0.65
N SER A 288 30.01 -12.81 -0.53
CA SER A 288 29.92 -14.16 0.02
C SER A 288 29.15 -15.08 -0.92
N GLU A 289 29.85 -16.08 -1.48
CA GLU A 289 29.26 -17.22 -2.20
C GLU A 289 28.96 -18.41 -1.27
N ASP A 290 29.19 -18.26 0.03
CA ASP A 290 29.05 -19.36 0.97
C ASP A 290 27.57 -19.73 1.17
N ARG A 291 27.21 -20.96 0.83
CA ARG A 291 25.83 -21.48 0.88
C ARG A 291 25.30 -21.67 2.28
N VAL A 292 26.16 -21.63 3.31
CA VAL A 292 25.69 -21.64 4.71
C VAL A 292 24.78 -20.46 5.03
N TYR A 293 24.85 -19.36 4.27
CA TYR A 293 23.96 -18.21 4.42
C TYR A 293 22.68 -18.30 3.57
N ASP A 294 22.46 -19.39 2.82
CA ASP A 294 21.25 -19.58 2.02
C ASP A 294 19.95 -19.42 2.84
N PRO A 295 19.83 -19.93 4.08
CA PRO A 295 18.65 -19.68 4.91
C PRO A 295 18.36 -18.19 5.15
N VAL A 296 19.40 -17.35 5.25
CA VAL A 296 19.25 -15.89 5.40
C VAL A 296 18.85 -15.26 4.06
N ARG A 297 19.47 -15.70 2.96
CA ARG A 297 19.13 -15.23 1.61
C ARG A 297 17.68 -15.55 1.26
N ASP A 298 17.18 -16.72 1.65
CA ASP A 298 15.80 -17.14 1.44
C ASP A 298 14.81 -16.22 2.16
N ILE A 299 15.08 -15.90 3.44
CA ILE A 299 14.24 -14.97 4.21
C ILE A 299 14.21 -13.58 3.56
N ILE A 300 15.36 -13.05 3.13
CA ILE A 300 15.43 -11.73 2.47
C ILE A 300 14.73 -11.77 1.11
N LEU A 301 14.90 -12.84 0.33
CA LEU A 301 14.27 -13.01 -0.97
C LEU A 301 12.76 -13.08 -0.84
N GLU A 302 12.22 -13.94 0.04
CA GLU A 302 10.79 -14.05 0.28
C GLU A 302 10.19 -12.72 0.74
N HIS A 303 10.83 -12.05 1.70
CA HIS A 303 10.40 -10.75 2.17
C HIS A 303 10.39 -9.71 1.03
N ALA A 304 11.46 -9.66 0.22
CA ALA A 304 11.56 -8.73 -0.90
C ALA A 304 10.45 -8.97 -1.94
N VAL A 305 10.17 -10.24 -2.29
CA VAL A 305 9.11 -10.58 -3.25
C VAL A 305 7.72 -10.25 -2.71
N GLU A 306 7.51 -10.37 -1.40
CA GLU A 306 6.23 -10.05 -0.76
C GLU A 306 5.98 -8.55 -0.57
N THR A 307 7.03 -7.74 -0.50
CA THR A 307 6.93 -6.31 -0.13
C THR A 307 7.29 -5.36 -1.28
N LEU A 308 7.92 -5.85 -2.34
CA LEU A 308 8.40 -5.06 -3.47
C LEU A 308 7.90 -5.65 -4.80
N PRO A 309 7.75 -4.82 -5.84
CA PRO A 309 7.16 -5.22 -7.12
C PRO A 309 8.14 -5.99 -8.02
N PHE A 310 8.84 -6.97 -7.48
CA PHE A 310 9.71 -7.85 -8.28
C PHE A 310 8.89 -8.86 -9.08
N GLY A 311 9.34 -9.18 -10.28
CA GLY A 311 8.69 -10.18 -11.13
C GLY A 311 9.66 -10.91 -12.06
N PRO A 312 9.12 -11.64 -13.05
CA PRO A 312 9.92 -12.43 -13.97
C PRO A 312 11.01 -11.60 -14.66
N GLY A 313 12.25 -12.08 -14.60
CA GLY A 313 13.43 -11.40 -15.15
C GLY A 313 14.23 -10.58 -14.13
N ASP A 314 13.68 -10.33 -12.94
CA ASP A 314 14.44 -9.77 -11.82
C ASP A 314 15.25 -10.86 -11.11
N THR A 315 16.47 -10.54 -10.69
CA THR A 315 17.33 -11.48 -9.96
C THR A 315 17.70 -10.94 -8.57
N LEU A 316 17.60 -11.77 -7.54
CA LEU A 316 18.14 -11.50 -6.20
C LEU A 316 19.10 -12.62 -5.79
N PHE A 317 20.28 -12.27 -5.28
CA PHE A 317 21.32 -13.23 -4.89
C PHE A 317 21.69 -14.22 -6.02
N GLY A 318 21.65 -13.77 -7.28
CA GLY A 318 21.89 -14.62 -8.45
C GLY A 318 20.78 -15.63 -8.75
N ARG A 319 19.62 -15.52 -8.10
CA ARG A 319 18.45 -16.39 -8.30
C ARG A 319 17.32 -15.60 -8.94
N ASP A 320 16.63 -16.23 -9.89
CA ASP A 320 15.47 -15.63 -10.55
C ASP A 320 14.31 -15.46 -9.55
N VAL A 321 13.77 -14.25 -9.50
CA VAL A 321 12.50 -14.00 -8.86
C VAL A 321 11.41 -14.55 -9.78
N GLY A 322 10.70 -15.58 -9.33
CA GLY A 322 9.68 -16.27 -10.12
C GLY A 322 8.44 -15.41 -10.40
N ALA A 323 7.26 -15.93 -10.06
CA ALA A 323 6.01 -15.19 -10.29
C ALA A 323 5.95 -13.91 -9.44
N ARG A 324 5.54 -12.80 -10.07
CA ARG A 324 5.33 -11.52 -9.41
C ARG A 324 4.21 -11.64 -8.38
N ARG A 325 4.45 -11.18 -7.14
CA ARG A 325 3.41 -11.12 -6.09
C ARG A 325 2.80 -9.74 -5.90
N LEU A 326 3.43 -8.68 -6.43
CA LEU A 326 2.94 -7.31 -6.36
C LEU A 326 3.21 -6.58 -7.67
N HIS A 327 2.21 -5.89 -8.21
CA HIS A 327 2.39 -4.96 -9.31
C HIS A 327 2.45 -3.53 -8.80
N SER A 328 3.53 -2.82 -9.08
CA SER A 328 3.52 -1.36 -9.00
C SER A 328 2.85 -0.75 -10.23
N VAL A 329 2.38 0.50 -10.16
CA VAL A 329 1.87 1.23 -11.33
C VAL A 329 2.89 1.23 -12.47
N HIS A 330 4.19 1.31 -12.17
CA HIS A 330 5.24 1.27 -13.18
C HIS A 330 5.32 -0.09 -13.87
N THR A 331 5.54 -1.17 -13.10
CA THR A 331 5.64 -2.54 -13.66
C THR A 331 4.37 -2.95 -14.42
N ALA A 332 3.20 -2.57 -13.93
CA ALA A 332 1.93 -2.85 -14.61
C ALA A 332 1.72 -1.97 -15.85
N ALA A 333 2.16 -0.71 -15.84
CA ALA A 333 2.11 0.14 -17.02
C ALA A 333 2.96 -0.42 -18.17
N GLU A 334 4.14 -0.95 -17.85
CA GLU A 334 5.02 -1.60 -18.82
C GLU A 334 4.40 -2.90 -19.35
N GLU A 335 3.99 -3.81 -18.45
CA GLU A 335 3.44 -5.11 -18.84
C GLU A 335 2.16 -5.01 -19.67
N PHE A 336 1.22 -4.14 -19.26
CA PHE A 336 -0.06 -3.98 -19.96
C PHE A 336 -0.03 -2.91 -21.06
N ALA A 337 1.14 -2.33 -21.35
CA ALA A 337 1.34 -1.24 -22.32
C ALA A 337 0.34 -0.08 -22.11
N MET A 338 0.26 0.41 -20.87
CA MET A 338 -0.69 1.44 -20.44
C MET A 338 0.01 2.70 -19.92
N HIS A 339 -0.60 3.87 -20.11
CA HIS A 339 -0.05 5.09 -19.54
C HIS A 339 -0.15 5.09 -17.99
N PRO A 340 0.94 5.29 -17.22
CA PRO A 340 0.97 5.19 -15.76
C PRO A 340 -0.10 6.02 -15.04
N LYS A 341 -0.25 7.30 -15.40
CA LYS A 341 -1.30 8.19 -14.85
C LYS A 341 -2.74 7.64 -14.99
N ARG A 342 -3.04 6.92 -16.08
CA ARG A 342 -4.37 6.33 -16.31
C ARG A 342 -4.58 5.12 -15.41
N LEU A 343 -3.58 4.25 -15.34
CA LEU A 343 -3.61 3.05 -14.50
C LEU A 343 -3.73 3.41 -13.02
N ARG A 344 -2.91 4.36 -12.54
CA ARG A 344 -2.96 4.86 -11.15
C ARG A 344 -4.35 5.34 -10.74
N LYS A 345 -4.99 6.18 -11.58
CA LYS A 345 -6.33 6.70 -11.29
C LYS A 345 -7.38 5.57 -11.24
N ALA A 346 -7.24 4.58 -12.11
CA ALA A 346 -8.13 3.42 -12.13
C ALA A 346 -7.95 2.54 -10.89
N LEU A 347 -6.72 2.24 -10.48
CA LEU A 347 -6.43 1.47 -9.26
C LEU A 347 -7.02 2.15 -8.03
N ARG A 348 -6.89 3.48 -7.92
CA ARG A 348 -7.50 4.25 -6.82
C ARG A 348 -9.03 4.16 -6.82
N LYS A 349 -9.67 4.31 -7.99
CA LYS A 349 -11.14 4.22 -8.07
C LYS A 349 -11.65 2.82 -7.77
N ALA A 350 -10.87 1.79 -8.10
CA ALA A 350 -11.15 0.40 -7.76
C ALA A 350 -10.88 0.06 -6.28
N GLY A 351 -10.35 1.00 -5.47
CA GLY A 351 -9.99 0.75 -4.07
C GLY A 351 -8.71 -0.08 -3.90
N LEU A 352 -7.96 -0.31 -4.98
CA LEU A 352 -6.74 -1.12 -5.01
C LEU A 352 -5.47 -0.32 -4.65
N ALA A 353 -5.59 1.00 -4.58
CA ALA A 353 -4.52 1.90 -4.16
C ALA A 353 -5.00 2.81 -3.01
N GLY A 354 -4.13 3.03 -2.02
CA GLY A 354 -4.42 3.90 -0.87
C GLY A 354 -4.71 5.35 -1.27
N LYS A 355 -5.40 6.09 -0.39
CA LYS A 355 -5.82 7.49 -0.64
C LYS A 355 -4.64 8.42 -0.93
N ASP A 356 -3.46 8.15 -0.36
CA ASP A 356 -2.24 8.95 -0.52
C ASP A 356 -1.44 8.64 -1.79
N SER A 357 -1.92 7.72 -2.63
CA SER A 357 -1.25 7.26 -3.86
C SER A 357 -0.91 8.37 -4.87
N ASP A 358 -1.60 9.51 -4.84
CA ASP A 358 -1.29 10.66 -5.72
C ASP A 358 0.04 11.33 -5.36
N SER A 359 0.43 11.29 -4.09
CA SER A 359 1.70 11.86 -3.60
C SER A 359 2.89 10.91 -3.77
N MET A 360 2.62 9.63 -4.03
CA MET A 360 3.62 8.59 -4.21
C MET A 360 4.12 8.49 -5.66
N ILE A 361 5.31 7.93 -5.84
CA ILE A 361 5.84 7.57 -7.16
C ILE A 361 5.23 6.26 -7.68
N ASP A 362 5.24 6.05 -9.00
CA ASP A 362 4.58 4.91 -9.64
C ASP A 362 5.08 3.55 -9.11
N ASN A 363 6.37 3.46 -8.79
CA ASN A 363 7.00 2.26 -8.22
C ASN A 363 6.48 1.86 -6.83
N ARG A 364 5.72 2.73 -6.14
CA ARG A 364 5.27 2.52 -4.76
C ARG A 364 3.78 2.30 -4.62
N VAL A 365 3.00 2.63 -5.66
CA VAL A 365 1.58 2.31 -5.71
C VAL A 365 1.47 0.85 -6.15
N VAL A 366 1.47 -0.05 -5.18
CA VAL A 366 1.42 -1.50 -5.41
C VAL A 366 0.01 -2.05 -5.20
N ALA A 367 -0.33 -3.08 -5.97
CA ALA A 367 -1.60 -3.81 -5.88
C ALA A 367 -1.40 -5.28 -6.27
N ASP A 368 -2.40 -6.10 -5.96
CA ASP A 368 -2.44 -7.52 -6.30
C ASP A 368 -2.37 -7.74 -7.83
N PRO A 369 -1.53 -8.67 -8.34
CA PRO A 369 -1.36 -8.89 -9.76
C PRO A 369 -2.63 -9.31 -10.51
N GLU A 370 -3.47 -10.17 -9.94
CA GLU A 370 -4.69 -10.66 -10.60
C GLU A 370 -5.72 -9.54 -10.73
N GLN A 371 -5.86 -8.73 -9.68
CA GLN A 371 -6.73 -7.57 -9.68
C GLN A 371 -6.27 -6.50 -10.68
N VAL A 372 -4.95 -6.28 -10.78
CA VAL A 372 -4.35 -5.35 -11.75
C VAL A 372 -4.58 -5.84 -13.18
N ALA A 373 -4.35 -7.14 -13.46
CA ALA A 373 -4.57 -7.72 -14.79
C ALA A 373 -6.03 -7.61 -15.23
N THR A 374 -6.97 -7.90 -14.32
CA THR A 374 -8.41 -7.76 -14.56
C THR A 374 -8.76 -6.32 -14.90
N LEU A 375 -8.30 -5.35 -14.09
CA LEU A 375 -8.54 -3.93 -14.33
C LEU A 375 -7.89 -3.44 -15.63
N ALA A 376 -6.69 -3.91 -15.95
CA ALA A 376 -5.99 -3.56 -17.19
C ALA A 376 -6.77 -4.04 -18.42
N LYS A 377 -7.31 -5.27 -18.38
CA LYS A 377 -8.19 -5.80 -19.44
C LYS A 377 -9.43 -4.94 -19.61
N GLU A 378 -10.12 -4.59 -18.52
CA GLU A 378 -11.29 -3.70 -18.56
C GLU A 378 -10.96 -2.33 -19.17
N LEU A 379 -9.80 -1.75 -18.81
CA LEU A 379 -9.36 -0.45 -19.32
C LEU A 379 -9.00 -0.50 -20.81
N LYS A 380 -8.51 -1.64 -21.30
CA LYS A 380 -8.18 -1.85 -22.72
C LYS A 380 -9.45 -1.92 -23.57
N GLU A 381 -10.53 -2.51 -23.04
CA GLU A 381 -11.84 -2.57 -23.69
C GLU A 381 -12.69 -1.31 -23.48
N ALA A 382 -12.28 -0.42 -22.58
CA ALA A 382 -13.03 0.77 -22.23
C ALA A 382 -13.18 1.76 -23.39
N MET A 383 -14.36 2.36 -23.50
CA MET A 383 -14.74 3.25 -24.59
C MET A 383 -14.82 4.69 -24.11
N ASN A 384 -14.42 5.65 -24.95
CA ASN A 384 -14.72 7.06 -24.73
C ASN A 384 -16.17 7.37 -25.16
N MET A 385 -16.67 8.59 -24.89
CA MET A 385 -18.05 8.98 -25.26
C MET A 385 -18.35 8.79 -26.76
N THR A 386 -17.39 9.10 -27.65
CA THR A 386 -17.58 8.95 -29.10
C THR A 386 -17.76 7.48 -29.50
N ALA A 387 -16.92 6.59 -28.94
CA ALA A 387 -17.00 5.16 -29.16
C ALA A 387 -18.25 4.56 -28.51
N ALA A 388 -18.58 4.96 -27.28
CA ALA A 388 -19.79 4.51 -26.57
C ALA A 388 -21.07 4.91 -27.34
N ARG A 389 -21.12 6.12 -27.90
CA ARG A 389 -22.22 6.58 -28.74
C ARG A 389 -22.39 5.73 -29.99
N ALA A 390 -21.29 5.42 -30.69
CA ALA A 390 -21.31 4.55 -31.85
C ALA A 390 -21.72 3.12 -31.49
N TYR A 391 -21.21 2.62 -30.36
CA TYR A 391 -21.50 1.28 -29.83
C TYR A 391 -22.98 1.09 -29.46
N LEU A 392 -23.53 2.04 -28.71
CA LEU A 392 -24.94 2.05 -28.31
C LEU A 392 -25.89 2.40 -29.47
N ASN A 393 -25.36 2.87 -30.60
CA ASN A 393 -26.12 3.44 -31.71
C ASN A 393 -27.12 4.50 -31.25
N VAL A 394 -26.66 5.49 -30.47
CA VAL A 394 -27.50 6.58 -29.96
C VAL A 394 -27.13 7.92 -30.62
N PRO A 395 -28.09 8.70 -31.16
CA PRO A 395 -27.78 9.99 -31.78
C PRO A 395 -27.61 11.11 -30.75
N ARG A 396 -26.86 12.16 -31.13
CA ARG A 396 -26.80 13.41 -30.34
C ARG A 396 -28.13 14.16 -30.42
N PRO A 397 -28.60 14.82 -29.34
CA PRO A 397 -27.96 14.98 -28.02
C PRO A 397 -28.34 13.89 -26.97
N HIS A 398 -28.88 12.75 -27.40
CA HIS A 398 -29.43 11.76 -26.47
C HIS A 398 -28.36 10.92 -25.74
N ASP A 399 -27.14 10.86 -26.29
CA ASP A 399 -25.95 10.34 -25.59
C ASP A 399 -25.69 11.08 -24.26
N GLU A 400 -25.73 12.41 -24.29
CA GLU A 400 -25.60 13.23 -23.08
C GLU A 400 -26.80 13.07 -22.15
N GLY A 401 -28.00 12.90 -22.70
CA GLY A 401 -29.21 12.60 -21.93
C GLY A 401 -29.09 11.31 -21.11
N LEU A 402 -28.54 10.23 -21.70
CA LEU A 402 -28.31 8.95 -21.01
C LEU A 402 -27.33 9.12 -19.84
N LEU A 403 -26.32 9.96 -20.01
CA LEU A 403 -25.34 10.25 -18.98
C LEU A 403 -25.92 11.11 -17.85
N GLN A 404 -26.57 12.24 -18.18
CA GLN A 404 -27.13 13.18 -17.20
C GLN A 404 -28.24 12.56 -16.35
N THR A 405 -28.99 11.62 -16.93
CA THR A 405 -30.04 10.88 -16.22
C THR A 405 -29.53 9.67 -15.42
N GLY A 406 -28.22 9.38 -15.51
CA GLY A 406 -27.55 8.28 -14.79
C GLY A 406 -27.84 6.88 -15.35
N LEU A 407 -28.41 6.79 -16.56
CA LEU A 407 -28.73 5.53 -17.23
C LEU A 407 -27.48 4.79 -17.72
N ILE A 408 -26.45 5.55 -18.13
CA ILE A 408 -25.09 5.05 -18.32
C ILE A 408 -24.16 5.81 -17.37
N LYS A 409 -23.21 5.10 -16.76
CA LYS A 409 -22.29 5.69 -15.78
C LYS A 409 -20.84 5.49 -16.22
N PRO A 410 -20.02 6.55 -16.26
CA PRO A 410 -18.63 6.42 -16.65
C PRO A 410 -17.79 5.87 -15.49
N MET A 411 -16.89 4.95 -15.82
CA MET A 411 -15.84 4.49 -14.91
C MET A 411 -14.83 5.61 -14.65
N ILE A 412 -14.51 6.50 -15.59
CA ILE A 412 -13.61 7.64 -15.32
C ILE A 412 -14.22 8.92 -15.88
N GLU A 413 -14.26 9.96 -15.04
CA GLU A 413 -14.60 11.33 -15.42
C GLU A 413 -13.36 12.21 -15.24
N LYS A 414 -13.02 13.02 -16.25
CA LYS A 414 -11.87 13.93 -16.19
C LYS A 414 -12.18 15.25 -16.90
N PRO A 415 -11.87 16.42 -16.31
CA PRO A 415 -11.95 17.69 -17.01
C PRO A 415 -11.18 17.70 -18.33
N ARG A 416 -11.82 18.17 -19.39
CA ARG A 416 -11.25 18.53 -20.68
C ARG A 416 -11.15 20.06 -20.74
N GLY A 417 -10.07 20.61 -20.19
CA GLY A 417 -9.85 22.06 -20.14
C GLY A 417 -10.93 22.79 -19.34
N ARG A 418 -11.32 24.00 -19.78
CA ARG A 418 -12.31 24.85 -19.10
C ARG A 418 -13.78 24.54 -19.44
N VAL A 419 -14.07 23.68 -20.44
CA VAL A 419 -15.41 23.61 -21.07
C VAL A 419 -15.93 22.18 -21.32
N GLY A 420 -15.28 21.11 -20.84
CA GLY A 420 -15.80 19.76 -21.09
C GLY A 420 -15.31 18.67 -20.16
N MET A 421 -15.85 17.46 -20.34
CA MET A 421 -15.47 16.23 -19.64
C MET A 421 -15.02 15.14 -20.62
N HIS A 422 -13.96 14.42 -20.26
CA HIS A 422 -13.59 13.14 -20.82
C HIS A 422 -14.20 12.02 -19.99
N TYR A 423 -15.05 11.22 -20.65
CA TYR A 423 -15.67 10.04 -20.07
C TYR A 423 -15.01 8.77 -20.59
N THR A 424 -14.84 7.79 -19.71
CA THR A 424 -14.42 6.42 -20.03
C THR A 424 -15.46 5.46 -19.47
N PHE A 425 -16.06 4.65 -20.33
CA PHE A 425 -17.11 3.69 -20.01
C PHE A 425 -16.54 2.28 -20.11
N ARG A 426 -16.93 1.40 -19.18
CA ARG A 426 -16.68 -0.04 -19.35
C ARG A 426 -17.61 -0.58 -20.42
N LYS A 427 -17.10 -1.44 -21.29
CA LYS A 427 -17.93 -2.11 -22.29
C LYS A 427 -19.05 -2.92 -21.61
N ALA A 428 -18.74 -3.63 -20.53
CA ALA A 428 -19.72 -4.40 -19.75
C ALA A 428 -20.91 -3.55 -19.25
N ASP A 429 -20.67 -2.33 -18.76
CA ASP A 429 -21.75 -1.44 -18.30
C ASP A 429 -22.66 -1.00 -19.48
N LEU A 430 -22.07 -0.80 -20.67
CA LEU A 430 -22.83 -0.48 -21.88
C LEU A 430 -23.62 -1.69 -22.40
N ASP A 431 -23.03 -2.89 -22.32
CA ASP A 431 -23.70 -4.15 -22.66
C ASP A 431 -24.88 -4.43 -21.71
N GLU A 432 -24.71 -4.18 -20.41
CA GLU A 432 -25.78 -4.32 -19.43
C GLU A 432 -26.92 -3.35 -19.73
N PHE A 433 -26.60 -2.09 -20.05
CA PHE A 433 -27.61 -1.11 -20.45
C PHE A 433 -28.38 -1.56 -21.70
N LEU A 434 -27.69 -1.99 -22.77
CA LEU A 434 -28.33 -2.51 -23.98
C LEU A 434 -29.16 -3.75 -23.69
N GLY A 435 -28.64 -4.68 -22.88
CA GLY A 435 -29.33 -5.91 -22.49
C GLY A 435 -30.61 -5.62 -21.71
N ARG A 436 -30.61 -4.63 -20.81
CA ARG A 436 -31.81 -4.17 -20.10
C ARG A 436 -32.82 -3.53 -21.06
N LEU A 437 -32.34 -2.67 -21.95
CA LEU A 437 -33.18 -1.96 -22.91
C LEU A 437 -33.86 -2.90 -23.90
N LEU A 438 -33.15 -3.94 -24.35
CA LEU A 438 -33.63 -4.91 -25.33
C LEU A 438 -34.36 -6.12 -24.71
N ARG A 439 -34.38 -6.25 -23.37
CA ARG A 439 -34.86 -7.45 -22.67
C ARG A 439 -36.28 -7.87 -23.03
N LYS A 440 -37.19 -6.89 -23.19
CA LYS A 440 -38.61 -7.11 -23.53
C LYS A 440 -38.93 -6.72 -24.98
N ALA A 441 -37.94 -6.38 -25.79
CA ALA A 441 -38.15 -5.88 -27.13
C ALA A 441 -38.38 -7.03 -28.12
N ASP A 442 -39.61 -7.18 -28.58
CA ASP A 442 -40.06 -8.26 -29.47
C ASP A 442 -39.83 -7.90 -30.95
N PRO A 443 -39.02 -8.69 -31.69
CA PRO A 443 -38.84 -8.51 -33.13
C PRO A 443 -40.13 -8.63 -33.95
N ALA A 444 -41.13 -9.40 -33.49
CA ALA A 444 -42.38 -9.60 -34.22
C ALA A 444 -43.21 -8.31 -34.36
N LEU A 445 -42.99 -7.34 -33.48
CA LEU A 445 -43.63 -6.02 -33.50
C LEU A 445 -42.84 -5.00 -34.35
N GLY A 446 -41.75 -5.42 -35.00
CA GLY A 446 -40.82 -4.53 -35.71
C GLY A 446 -41.42 -3.82 -36.93
N ASP A 447 -42.38 -4.45 -37.60
CA ASP A 447 -43.04 -3.93 -38.82
C ASP A 447 -44.45 -3.37 -38.55
N ASP A 448 -44.91 -3.38 -37.29
CA ASP A 448 -46.23 -2.87 -36.92
C ASP A 448 -46.25 -1.32 -37.01
N PRO A 449 -47.14 -0.71 -37.82
CA PRO A 449 -47.22 0.74 -37.98
C PRO A 449 -47.54 1.50 -36.68
N ALA A 450 -48.07 0.83 -35.66
CA ALA A 450 -48.34 1.43 -34.35
C ALA A 450 -47.06 1.67 -33.54
N PHE A 451 -45.97 0.96 -33.84
CA PHE A 451 -44.71 1.03 -33.12
C PHE A 451 -43.76 2.03 -33.79
N GLU A 452 -43.34 3.01 -33.01
CA GLU A 452 -42.46 4.08 -33.46
C GLU A 452 -41.14 4.06 -32.68
N THR A 453 -40.09 4.68 -33.23
CA THR A 453 -38.83 4.83 -32.50
C THR A 453 -39.03 5.64 -31.22
N LEU A 454 -38.19 5.39 -30.21
CA LEU A 454 -38.20 6.15 -28.94
C LEU A 454 -38.23 7.67 -29.15
N LEU A 455 -37.53 8.16 -30.17
CA LEU A 455 -37.48 9.58 -30.53
C LEU A 455 -38.81 10.12 -31.05
N LYS A 456 -39.48 9.37 -31.95
CA LYS A 456 -40.77 9.76 -32.53
C LYS A 456 -41.88 9.67 -31.47
N ALA A 457 -41.91 8.60 -30.68
CA ALA A 457 -42.87 8.44 -29.59
C ALA A 457 -42.76 9.57 -28.56
N ALA A 458 -41.54 9.92 -28.13
CA ALA A 458 -41.32 11.04 -27.22
C ALA A 458 -41.84 12.37 -27.77
N LYS A 459 -41.57 12.65 -29.05
CA LYS A 459 -42.09 13.85 -29.75
C LYS A 459 -43.62 13.85 -29.79
N ARG A 460 -44.25 12.71 -30.08
CA ARG A 460 -45.70 12.56 -30.18
C ARG A 460 -46.40 12.70 -28.82
N CYS A 461 -45.74 12.25 -27.75
CA CYS A 461 -46.23 12.35 -26.38
C CYS A 461 -45.81 13.66 -25.68
N CYS A 462 -45.10 14.56 -26.35
CA CYS A 462 -44.58 15.82 -25.80
C CYS A 462 -43.72 15.64 -24.53
N CYS A 463 -42.94 14.56 -24.44
CA CYS A 463 -42.11 14.25 -23.29
C CYS A 463 -40.61 14.11 -23.65
N PRO A 464 -39.70 14.23 -22.67
CA PRO A 464 -38.28 13.91 -22.87
C PRO A 464 -38.07 12.46 -23.31
N VAL A 465 -37.17 12.24 -24.27
CA VAL A 465 -36.82 10.88 -24.76
C VAL A 465 -36.37 9.96 -23.62
N MET A 466 -35.63 10.50 -22.64
CA MET A 466 -35.14 9.72 -21.51
C MET A 466 -36.26 9.20 -20.59
N ASP A 467 -37.43 9.86 -20.58
CA ASP A 467 -38.57 9.37 -19.82
C ASP A 467 -39.18 8.15 -20.51
N VAL A 468 -39.27 8.15 -21.84
CA VAL A 468 -39.69 6.97 -22.61
C VAL A 468 -38.70 5.80 -22.40
N VAL A 469 -37.39 6.09 -22.43
CA VAL A 469 -36.35 5.08 -22.15
C VAL A 469 -36.52 4.50 -20.74
N ARG A 470 -36.82 5.33 -19.74
CA ARG A 470 -37.11 4.85 -18.38
C ARG A 470 -38.36 3.99 -18.32
N LEU A 471 -39.43 4.33 -19.03
CA LEU A 471 -40.63 3.47 -19.08
C LEU A 471 -40.32 2.07 -19.62
N VAL A 472 -39.47 1.97 -20.63
CA VAL A 472 -38.97 0.68 -21.16
C VAL A 472 -38.14 -0.05 -20.10
N LEU A 473 -37.15 0.62 -19.49
CA LEU A 473 -36.24 0.02 -18.52
C LEU A 473 -36.92 -0.38 -17.19
N ASP A 474 -37.92 0.38 -16.76
CA ASP A 474 -38.77 0.10 -15.59
C ASP A 474 -39.80 -0.99 -15.90
N GLY A 475 -39.95 -1.36 -17.18
CA GLY A 475 -40.92 -2.37 -17.62
C GLY A 475 -42.38 -1.94 -17.48
N LYS A 476 -42.65 -0.62 -17.52
CA LYS A 476 -44.00 -0.03 -17.44
C LYS A 476 -44.78 -0.13 -18.73
N LEU A 477 -44.11 -0.43 -19.84
CA LEU A 477 -44.74 -0.78 -21.12
C LEU A 477 -44.84 -2.31 -21.21
N GLU A 478 -46.05 -2.80 -21.46
CA GLU A 478 -46.40 -4.18 -21.76
C GLU A 478 -45.80 -4.61 -23.10
N ARG A 479 -45.84 -3.73 -24.12
CA ARG A 479 -45.41 -4.07 -25.48
C ARG A 479 -44.27 -3.17 -25.94
N VAL A 480 -43.11 -3.77 -26.20
CA VAL A 480 -41.94 -3.10 -26.76
C VAL A 480 -41.53 -3.85 -28.01
N GLY A 481 -41.38 -3.15 -29.14
CA GLY A 481 -40.96 -3.73 -30.40
C GLY A 481 -39.46 -3.59 -30.64
N ARG A 482 -38.93 -4.40 -31.55
CA ARG A 482 -37.54 -4.33 -32.01
C ARG A 482 -37.44 -4.34 -33.52
N SER A 483 -36.82 -3.32 -34.10
CA SER A 483 -36.43 -3.31 -35.51
C SER A 483 -35.20 -4.19 -35.75
N LEU A 484 -35.25 -5.05 -36.77
CA LEU A 484 -34.11 -5.87 -37.21
C LEU A 484 -33.16 -5.12 -38.16
N ALA A 485 -33.62 -4.01 -38.75
CA ALA A 485 -32.80 -3.17 -39.65
C ALA A 485 -31.79 -2.31 -38.89
N GLU A 486 -32.08 -2.00 -37.62
CA GLU A 486 -31.26 -1.15 -36.76
C GLU A 486 -30.64 -1.95 -35.61
N ARG A 487 -29.64 -1.35 -34.93
CA ARG A 487 -29.02 -1.93 -33.73
C ARG A 487 -29.12 -0.99 -32.54
N GLY A 488 -28.92 -1.54 -31.35
CA GLY A 488 -28.78 -0.76 -30.11
C GLY A 488 -30.00 0.08 -29.78
N PHE A 489 -29.77 1.31 -29.33
CA PHE A 489 -30.80 2.25 -28.89
C PHE A 489 -31.87 2.51 -29.96
N LEU A 490 -31.46 2.73 -31.22
CA LEU A 490 -32.39 3.04 -32.32
C LEU A 490 -33.23 1.84 -32.77
N SER A 491 -32.86 0.62 -32.38
CA SER A 491 -33.66 -0.58 -32.71
C SER A 491 -34.93 -0.72 -31.88
N VAL A 492 -35.07 0.03 -30.79
CA VAL A 492 -36.20 -0.10 -29.86
C VAL A 492 -37.39 0.73 -30.35
N LEU A 493 -38.55 0.08 -30.42
CA LEU A 493 -39.81 0.69 -30.83
C LEU A 493 -40.85 0.59 -29.70
N VAL A 494 -41.71 1.59 -29.60
CA VAL A 494 -42.78 1.66 -28.58
C VAL A 494 -44.07 2.21 -29.20
N ASP A 495 -45.22 1.82 -28.65
CA ASP A 495 -46.51 2.42 -29.02
C ASP A 495 -46.72 3.73 -28.25
N ALA A 496 -46.86 4.85 -28.97
CA ALA A 496 -47.10 6.15 -28.38
C ALA A 496 -48.41 6.22 -27.57
N LYS A 497 -49.41 5.39 -27.88
CA LYS A 497 -50.65 5.30 -27.11
C LYS A 497 -50.43 4.73 -25.72
N GLU A 498 -49.50 3.79 -25.59
CA GLU A 498 -49.14 3.18 -24.31
C GLU A 498 -48.22 4.09 -23.49
N VAL A 499 -47.32 4.83 -24.15
CA VAL A 499 -46.44 5.80 -23.49
C VAL A 499 -47.23 6.96 -22.88
N ARG A 500 -48.27 7.45 -23.57
CA ARG A 500 -48.97 8.70 -23.25
C ARG A 500 -49.54 8.75 -21.82
N PRO A 501 -50.28 7.74 -21.31
CA PRO A 501 -50.79 7.74 -19.94
C PRO A 501 -49.71 7.87 -18.85
N HIS A 502 -48.50 7.40 -19.11
CA HIS A 502 -47.41 7.42 -18.12
C HIS A 502 -46.65 8.75 -18.05
N VAL A 503 -46.79 9.60 -19.06
CA VAL A 503 -46.06 10.88 -19.15
C VAL A 503 -46.97 12.10 -19.00
N VAL A 504 -48.28 11.91 -19.03
CA VAL A 504 -49.25 12.98 -18.76
C VAL A 504 -49.19 13.35 -17.28
N GLY A 505 -48.99 14.64 -17.01
CA GLY A 505 -48.95 15.19 -15.66
C GLY A 505 -50.33 15.20 -14.97
N PRO A 506 -50.37 15.48 -13.66
CA PRO A 506 -51.62 15.59 -12.92
C PRO A 506 -52.52 16.66 -13.55
N ALA A 507 -53.82 16.37 -13.65
CA ALA A 507 -54.80 17.36 -14.09
C ALA A 507 -54.73 18.60 -13.17
N TYR A 508 -54.80 19.79 -13.76
CA TYR A 508 -54.91 21.02 -12.98
C TYR A 508 -56.37 21.26 -12.58
N ASP A 509 -56.55 21.88 -11.42
CA ASP A 509 -57.85 22.28 -10.90
C ASP A 509 -58.21 23.70 -11.37
N GLY A 510 -59.03 23.78 -12.41
CA GLY A 510 -59.52 25.03 -12.98
C GLY A 510 -59.70 24.96 -14.50
N LEU A 511 -60.03 26.11 -15.08
CA LEU A 511 -60.40 26.25 -16.49
C LEU A 511 -59.30 26.96 -17.25
N SER A 512 -58.93 26.44 -18.41
CA SER A 512 -58.13 27.19 -19.38
C SER A 512 -58.89 28.44 -19.84
N LEU A 513 -58.16 29.46 -20.33
CA LEU A 513 -58.80 30.68 -20.84
C LEU A 513 -59.80 30.39 -21.97
N HIS A 514 -59.56 29.35 -22.79
CA HIS A 514 -60.52 28.92 -23.81
C HIS A 514 -61.80 28.31 -23.23
N GLU A 515 -61.72 27.60 -22.10
CA GLU A 515 -62.89 27.09 -21.40
C GLU A 515 -63.66 28.21 -20.70
N VAL A 516 -62.94 29.22 -20.16
CA VAL A 516 -63.53 30.44 -19.59
C VAL A 516 -64.31 31.23 -20.63
N GLU A 517 -63.79 31.35 -21.87
CA GLU A 517 -64.49 31.96 -23.00
C GLU A 517 -65.83 31.28 -23.35
N LYS A 518 -65.95 29.98 -23.09
CA LYS A 518 -67.22 29.26 -23.30
C LYS A 518 -68.21 29.46 -22.17
N ARG A 519 -67.74 29.76 -20.95
CA ARG A 519 -68.58 29.89 -19.75
C ARG A 519 -68.96 31.33 -19.41
N LEU A 520 -68.17 32.30 -19.85
CA LEU A 520 -68.52 33.72 -19.83
C LEU A 520 -69.05 34.14 -21.21
N PRO A 521 -70.11 34.96 -21.29
CA PRO A 521 -70.57 35.56 -22.55
C PRO A 521 -69.61 36.68 -23.00
N ALA A 522 -68.32 36.36 -23.12
CA ALA A 522 -67.23 37.28 -23.44
C ALA A 522 -66.32 36.66 -24.50
N LYS A 523 -65.90 37.45 -25.50
CA LYS A 523 -64.96 36.99 -26.54
C LYS A 523 -63.54 36.88 -25.97
N SER A 524 -62.67 36.12 -26.63
CA SER A 524 -61.27 35.88 -26.21
C SER A 524 -60.49 37.17 -25.87
N ALA A 525 -60.70 38.24 -26.63
CA ALA A 525 -60.07 39.54 -26.36
C ALA A 525 -60.55 40.19 -25.05
N ALA A 526 -61.82 40.01 -24.69
CA ALA A 526 -62.39 40.51 -23.44
C ALA A 526 -61.90 39.67 -22.24
N VAL A 527 -61.82 38.33 -22.38
CA VAL A 527 -61.27 37.47 -21.33
C VAL A 527 -59.79 37.79 -21.06
N LYS A 528 -58.98 38.01 -22.10
CA LYS A 528 -57.59 38.49 -21.92
C LYS A 528 -57.51 39.84 -21.22
N ALA A 529 -58.32 40.81 -21.64
CA ALA A 529 -58.36 42.14 -21.02
C ALA A 529 -58.78 42.09 -19.54
N LEU A 530 -59.71 41.19 -19.18
CA LEU A 530 -60.10 40.97 -17.79
C LEU A 530 -58.95 40.44 -16.92
N VAL A 531 -58.14 39.53 -17.47
CA VAL A 531 -56.95 38.99 -16.78
C VAL A 531 -55.86 40.05 -16.66
N GLU A 532 -55.54 40.76 -17.75
CA GLU A 532 -54.51 41.81 -17.78
C GLU A 532 -54.83 42.97 -16.82
N ARG A 533 -56.11 43.32 -16.66
CA ARG A 533 -56.57 44.37 -15.74
C ARG A 533 -56.79 43.87 -14.30
N GLY A 534 -56.50 42.59 -14.02
CA GLY A 534 -56.62 42.00 -12.68
C GLY A 534 -58.05 41.83 -12.18
N LEU A 535 -59.05 41.91 -13.06
CA LEU A 535 -60.46 41.71 -12.70
C LEU A 535 -60.81 40.22 -12.57
N LEU A 536 -60.13 39.36 -13.33
CA LEU A 536 -60.21 37.91 -13.25
C LEU A 536 -58.83 37.36 -12.86
N ALA A 537 -58.71 36.80 -11.66
CA ALA A 537 -57.43 36.27 -11.21
C ALA A 537 -57.09 34.95 -11.93
N THR A 538 -55.83 34.81 -12.35
CA THR A 538 -55.33 33.58 -12.96
C THR A 538 -54.20 32.99 -12.15
N VAL A 539 -54.10 31.66 -12.16
CA VAL A 539 -52.93 30.94 -11.65
C VAL A 539 -52.21 30.30 -12.85
N THR A 540 -50.90 30.45 -12.91
CA THR A 540 -50.09 29.79 -13.95
C THR A 540 -49.80 28.36 -13.52
N VAL A 541 -50.25 27.40 -14.32
CA VAL A 541 -50.04 25.96 -14.10
C VAL A 541 -49.35 25.31 -15.28
N LYS A 542 -48.70 24.18 -15.06
CA LYS A 542 -48.09 23.38 -16.12
C LYS A 542 -49.18 22.57 -16.84
N ASN A 543 -49.27 22.68 -18.16
CA ASN A 543 -50.18 21.87 -18.96
C ASN A 543 -49.80 20.38 -18.83
N PRO A 544 -50.75 19.49 -18.49
CA PRO A 544 -50.46 18.09 -18.19
C PRO A 544 -50.03 17.30 -19.42
N VAL A 545 -50.38 17.75 -20.63
CA VAL A 545 -50.07 17.07 -21.89
C VAL A 545 -48.83 17.67 -22.56
N THR A 546 -48.77 18.99 -22.68
CA THR A 546 -47.66 19.65 -23.40
C THR A 546 -46.50 20.02 -22.48
N GLY A 547 -46.73 20.10 -21.17
CA GLY A 547 -45.74 20.53 -20.20
C GLY A 547 -45.46 22.04 -20.18
N TRP A 548 -46.15 22.83 -21.01
CA TRP A 548 -45.95 24.29 -21.10
C TRP A 548 -46.72 25.01 -20.00
N MET A 549 -46.19 26.15 -19.54
CA MET A 549 -46.89 26.98 -18.55
C MET A 549 -48.07 27.69 -19.22
N GLN A 550 -49.26 27.56 -18.63
CA GLN A 550 -50.49 28.19 -19.11
C GLN A 550 -51.24 28.83 -17.95
N ALA A 551 -51.94 29.94 -18.23
CA ALA A 551 -52.82 30.57 -17.27
C ALA A 551 -54.16 29.84 -17.21
N ILE A 552 -54.62 29.53 -16.00
CA ILE A 552 -55.95 28.99 -15.72
C ILE A 552 -56.70 29.90 -14.74
N VAL A 553 -58.02 29.82 -14.77
CA VAL A 553 -58.92 30.47 -13.81
C VAL A 553 -59.54 29.37 -12.95
N ARG A 554 -59.46 29.49 -11.63
CA ARG A 554 -60.13 28.53 -10.73
C ARG A 554 -61.65 28.70 -10.82
N GLU A 555 -62.39 27.62 -10.63
CA GLU A 555 -63.85 27.67 -10.67
C GLU A 555 -64.41 28.65 -9.63
N GLU A 556 -63.83 28.64 -8.42
CA GLU A 556 -64.18 29.56 -7.33
C GLU A 556 -64.01 31.03 -7.72
N GLU A 557 -62.96 31.33 -8.49
CA GLU A 557 -62.65 32.68 -8.95
C GLU A 557 -63.59 33.11 -10.08
N LEU A 558 -63.98 32.18 -10.96
CA LEU A 558 -64.99 32.43 -11.98
C LEU A 558 -66.37 32.71 -11.33
N GLU A 559 -66.73 31.97 -10.29
CA GLU A 559 -67.96 32.18 -9.53
C GLU A 559 -67.91 33.47 -8.71
N ARG A 560 -66.76 33.81 -8.09
CA ARG A 560 -66.54 35.13 -7.49
C ARG A 560 -66.77 36.23 -8.52
N PHE A 561 -66.18 36.09 -9.72
CA PHE A 561 -66.34 37.07 -10.79
C PHE A 561 -67.81 37.26 -11.17
N ARG A 562 -68.60 36.18 -11.33
CA ARG A 562 -70.04 36.23 -11.63
C ARG A 562 -70.89 36.86 -10.52
N ARG A 563 -70.50 36.68 -9.26
CA ARG A 563 -71.16 37.27 -8.09
C ARG A 563 -70.85 38.75 -7.95
N VAL A 564 -69.61 39.15 -8.20
CA VAL A 564 -69.16 40.53 -8.00
C VAL A 564 -69.48 41.39 -9.22
N TYR A 565 -69.41 40.82 -10.42
CA TYR A 565 -69.54 41.55 -11.67
C TYR A 565 -70.64 40.97 -12.57
N ALA A 566 -71.36 41.84 -13.25
CA ALA A 566 -72.35 41.48 -14.25
C ALA A 566 -72.11 42.28 -15.53
N SER A 567 -72.13 41.60 -16.67
CA SER A 567 -72.07 42.28 -17.97
C SER A 567 -73.41 42.97 -18.25
N LEU A 568 -73.40 44.01 -19.09
CA LEU A 568 -74.65 44.67 -19.51
C LEU A 568 -75.64 43.67 -20.13
N HIS A 569 -75.16 42.67 -20.87
CA HIS A 569 -75.99 41.63 -21.47
C HIS A 569 -76.57 40.68 -20.42
N THR A 570 -75.78 40.32 -19.40
CA THR A 570 -76.26 39.52 -18.26
C THR A 570 -77.36 40.25 -17.51
N LEU A 571 -77.17 41.55 -17.23
CA LEU A 571 -78.19 42.38 -16.56
C LEU A 571 -79.45 42.59 -17.42
N ALA A 572 -79.29 42.71 -18.75
CA ALA A 572 -80.40 42.79 -19.69
C ALA A 572 -81.23 41.49 -19.70
N GLN A 573 -80.55 40.34 -19.71
CA GLN A 573 -81.18 39.03 -19.67
C GLN A 573 -81.89 38.77 -18.34
N GLU A 574 -81.27 39.11 -17.20
CA GLU A 574 -81.88 39.00 -15.87
C GLU A 574 -83.14 39.85 -15.72
N ARG A 575 -83.22 41.01 -16.40
CA ARG A 575 -84.38 41.91 -16.39
C ARG A 575 -85.44 41.59 -17.44
N GLY A 576 -85.16 40.71 -18.40
CA GLY A 576 -86.03 40.50 -19.57
C GLY A 576 -86.20 41.76 -20.43
N GLU A 577 -85.26 42.72 -20.35
CA GLU A 577 -85.33 44.01 -21.03
C GLU A 577 -84.21 44.14 -22.07
N HIS A 578 -84.45 44.97 -23.10
CA HIS A 578 -83.41 45.28 -24.07
C HIS A 578 -82.25 46.06 -23.42
N PHE A 579 -81.01 45.69 -23.73
CA PHE A 579 -79.79 46.22 -23.09
C PHE A 579 -79.70 47.76 -23.05
N ALA A 580 -80.25 48.45 -24.06
CA ALA A 580 -80.28 49.91 -24.13
C ALA A 580 -81.14 50.54 -23.01
N ARG A 581 -82.26 49.92 -22.62
CA ARG A 581 -83.10 50.39 -21.48
C ARG A 581 -82.39 50.18 -20.16
N VAL A 582 -81.78 49.01 -19.97
CA VAL A 582 -80.99 48.70 -18.77
C VAL A 582 -79.81 49.65 -18.62
N LYS A 583 -79.11 49.97 -19.71
CA LYS A 583 -78.03 50.98 -19.70
C LYS A 583 -78.55 52.36 -19.31
N LYS A 584 -79.69 52.81 -19.87
CA LYS A 584 -80.30 54.10 -19.53
C LYS A 584 -80.70 54.18 -18.06
N ALA A 585 -81.24 53.09 -17.51
CA ALA A 585 -81.60 52.99 -16.10
C ALA A 585 -80.38 53.03 -15.17
N LEU A 586 -79.30 52.31 -15.51
CA LEU A 586 -78.04 52.34 -14.76
C LEU A 586 -77.40 53.73 -14.75
N VAL A 587 -77.40 54.44 -15.89
CA VAL A 587 -76.90 55.82 -15.99
C VAL A 587 -77.76 56.79 -15.17
N ALA A 588 -79.09 56.66 -15.22
CA ALA A 588 -80.00 57.48 -14.41
C ALA A 588 -79.83 57.25 -12.91
N ALA A 589 -79.42 56.04 -12.51
CA ALA A 589 -79.08 55.68 -11.13
C ALA A 589 -77.63 56.03 -10.72
N GLY A 590 -76.85 56.67 -11.61
CA GLY A 590 -75.47 57.08 -11.34
C GLY A 590 -74.43 55.95 -11.34
N VAL A 591 -74.77 54.75 -11.82
CA VAL A 591 -73.89 53.58 -11.81
C VAL A 591 -72.90 53.62 -12.97
N VAL A 592 -71.61 53.59 -12.66
CA VAL A 592 -70.52 53.58 -13.66
C VAL A 592 -69.94 52.17 -13.88
N PRO A 593 -69.48 51.83 -15.10
CA PRO A 593 -68.77 50.58 -15.35
C PRO A 593 -67.44 50.47 -14.58
N VAL A 594 -66.99 49.26 -14.28
CA VAL A 594 -65.78 48.96 -13.48
C VAL A 594 -64.47 49.10 -14.29
N GLY A 595 -64.43 50.06 -15.22
CA GLY A 595 -63.33 50.30 -16.14
C GLY A 595 -63.82 50.83 -17.49
N ASP A 596 -62.90 51.21 -18.38
CA ASP A 596 -63.27 51.67 -19.73
C ASP A 596 -63.79 50.48 -20.58
N PRO A 597 -65.05 50.52 -21.07
CA PRO A 597 -65.60 49.49 -21.93
C PRO A 597 -64.79 49.23 -23.21
N ASN A 598 -64.05 50.21 -23.72
CA ASN A 598 -63.18 50.06 -24.89
C ASN A 598 -61.90 49.30 -24.57
N GLU A 599 -61.39 49.41 -23.34
CA GLU A 599 -60.22 48.67 -22.88
C GLU A 599 -60.59 47.24 -22.49
N LEU A 600 -61.70 47.06 -21.78
CA LEU A 600 -62.20 45.74 -21.36
C LEU A 600 -62.87 44.96 -22.49
N LYS A 601 -63.12 45.60 -23.65
CA LYS A 601 -63.87 45.05 -24.80
C LYS A 601 -65.26 44.52 -24.44
N GLN A 602 -65.79 44.94 -23.28
CA GLN A 602 -67.12 44.65 -22.79
C GLN A 602 -67.52 45.68 -21.71
N THR A 603 -68.82 45.91 -21.55
CA THR A 603 -69.35 46.76 -20.47
C THR A 603 -69.67 45.90 -19.25
N LEU A 604 -68.93 46.13 -18.15
CA LEU A 604 -69.01 45.36 -16.91
C LEU A 604 -69.36 46.28 -15.74
N TYR A 605 -70.33 45.87 -14.92
CA TYR A 605 -70.77 46.60 -13.73
C TYR A 605 -70.51 45.76 -12.48
N ARG A 606 -70.25 46.41 -11.34
CA ARG A 606 -70.17 45.71 -10.06
C ARG A 606 -71.58 45.57 -9.50
N ARG A 607 -71.98 44.36 -9.11
CA ARG A 607 -73.35 44.08 -8.65
C ARG A 607 -73.72 44.87 -7.39
N SER A 608 -72.78 45.16 -6.50
CA SER A 608 -73.01 45.97 -5.28
C SER A 608 -73.42 47.40 -5.58
N ASP A 609 -73.01 47.92 -6.74
CA ASP A 609 -73.23 49.32 -7.12
C ASP A 609 -74.59 49.48 -7.82
N ILE A 610 -75.28 48.36 -8.07
CA ILE A 610 -76.59 48.32 -8.70
C ILE A 610 -77.64 48.41 -7.58
N PRO A 611 -78.49 49.46 -7.55
CA PRO A 611 -79.54 49.57 -6.55
C PRO A 611 -80.56 48.42 -6.69
N PRO A 612 -81.14 47.94 -5.57
CA PRO A 612 -82.18 46.92 -5.63
C PRO A 612 -83.35 47.45 -6.47
N TRP A 613 -83.70 46.69 -7.50
CA TRP A 613 -84.70 47.10 -8.46
C TRP A 613 -86.07 47.18 -7.77
N SER A 614 -86.68 48.35 -7.77
CA SER A 614 -88.11 48.47 -7.48
C SER A 614 -88.85 47.73 -8.60
N MET A 615 -89.52 46.62 -8.26
CA MET A 615 -90.51 46.03 -9.17
C MET A 615 -91.52 47.14 -9.52
N PRO A 616 -91.79 47.41 -10.79
CA PRO A 616 -92.87 48.33 -11.15
C PRO A 616 -94.20 47.69 -10.73
N SER A 617 -94.64 48.11 -9.53
CA SER A 617 -95.94 47.95 -8.84
C SER A 617 -96.72 46.66 -9.09
#